data_AF-A0A3A5B2J7-F1
#
_entry.id   AF-A0A3A5B2J7-F1
#
_cell.length_a   1.000
_cell.length_b   1.000
_cell.length_c   1.000
_cell.angle_alpha   90.00
_cell.angle_beta   90.00
_cell.angle_gamma   90.00
#
_symmetry.space_group_name_H-M   'P 1'
#
loop_
_entity.id
_entity.type
_entity.pdbx_description
1 polymer ?
#
loop_
_entity_poly.entity_id
_entity_poly.type
_entity_poly.pdbx_seq_one_letter_code
_entity_poly.pdbx_strand_id
1 'polypeptide(L)'
;MWFFKKRPFKEVYGGAWGHLVNKHRIDVDTLHRDMRCVEKKGSLESGTPVTFLRVFRLPDAAKKGVDVSGWETFDKHPDLIAFEGYLTQANEAFLQPR
;
A
#
# COMPACT_ATOMS: atom_id res chain seq x y z
N MET A 1 2.00 0.35 30.76
CA MET A 1 2.20 -0.52 29.57
C MET A 1 1.42 0.08 28.41
N TRP A 2 2.08 0.79 27.51
CA TRP A 2 1.42 1.38 26.34
C TRP A 2 1.48 0.37 25.20
N PHE A 3 0.42 -0.41 25.02
CA PHE A 3 0.29 -1.31 23.88
C PHE A 3 0.01 -0.47 22.63
N PHE A 4 1.07 0.02 21.97
CA PHE A 4 0.98 0.53 20.61
C PHE A 4 0.52 -0.62 19.71
N LYS A 5 -0.80 -0.74 19.52
CA LYS A 5 -1.41 -1.63 18.54
C LYS A 5 -0.90 -1.14 17.18
N LYS A 6 0.18 -1.76 16.66
CA LYS A 6 0.73 -1.43 15.33
C LYS A 6 -0.42 -1.55 14.34
N ARG A 7 -0.80 -0.44 13.72
CA ARG A 7 -1.79 -0.48 12.65
C ARG A 7 -1.22 -1.39 11.55
N PRO A 8 -2.01 -2.34 11.04
CA PRO A 8 -1.53 -3.30 10.05
C PRO A 8 -1.26 -2.65 8.69
N PHE A 9 -1.79 -1.44 8.48
CA PHE A 9 -1.52 -0.57 7.35
C PHE A 9 -0.99 0.78 7.84
N LYS A 10 -0.32 1.50 6.94
CA LYS A 10 0.23 2.83 7.18
C LYS A 10 -0.05 3.75 6.01
N GLU A 11 0.33 5.01 6.14
CA GLU A 11 0.26 5.95 5.03
C GLU A 11 1.33 5.64 3.98
N VAL A 12 1.05 6.03 2.74
CA VAL A 12 2.01 5.88 1.64
C VAL A 12 3.09 6.94 1.78
N TYR A 13 4.35 6.53 1.85
CA TYR A 13 5.49 7.43 2.01
C TYR A 13 6.58 7.18 0.95
N GLY A 14 7.49 8.15 0.80
CA GLY A 14 8.71 8.01 0.00
C GLY A 14 8.46 7.87 -1.50
N GLY A 15 9.21 6.97 -2.15
CA GLY A 15 9.11 6.75 -3.59
C GLY A 15 7.71 6.32 -4.04
N ALA A 16 6.98 5.58 -3.21
CA ALA A 16 5.61 5.15 -3.50
C ALA A 16 4.64 6.34 -3.59
N TRP A 17 4.78 7.29 -2.67
CA TRP A 17 4.01 8.53 -2.68
C TRP A 17 4.30 9.33 -3.96
N GLY A 18 5.59 9.53 -4.25
CA GLY A 18 6.03 10.27 -5.45
C GLY A 18 5.56 9.61 -6.74
N HIS A 19 5.56 8.28 -6.81
CA HIS A 19 5.09 7.54 -7.98
C HIS A 19 3.59 7.70 -8.20
N LEU A 20 2.77 7.62 -7.16
CA LEU A 20 1.32 7.79 -7.27
C LEU A 20 0.93 9.21 -7.67
N VAL A 21 1.59 10.22 -7.09
CA VAL A 21 1.30 11.63 -7.41
C VAL A 21 1.79 11.99 -8.82
N ASN A 22 3.01 11.62 -9.20
CA ASN A 22 3.58 12.04 -10.48
C ASN A 22 3.09 11.19 -11.66
N LYS A 23 3.09 9.85 -11.51
CA LYS A 23 2.77 8.94 -12.62
C LYS A 23 1.27 8.72 -12.76
N HIS A 24 0.58 8.48 -11.64
CA HIS A 24 -0.86 8.19 -11.63
C HIS A 24 -1.72 9.43 -11.40
N ARG A 25 -1.10 10.62 -11.26
CA ARG A 25 -1.77 11.92 -11.07
C ARG A 25 -2.78 11.91 -9.92
N ILE A 26 -2.50 11.12 -8.88
CA ILE A 26 -3.34 11.11 -7.68
C ILE A 26 -3.15 12.43 -6.94
N ASP A 27 -4.27 13.04 -6.58
CA ASP A 27 -4.31 14.24 -5.76
C ASP A 27 -3.67 14.01 -4.37
N VAL A 28 -2.84 14.95 -3.93
CA VAL A 28 -2.05 14.83 -2.70
C VAL A 28 -2.94 14.72 -1.47
N ASP A 29 -4.03 15.50 -1.42
CA ASP A 29 -4.98 15.47 -0.30
C ASP A 29 -5.69 14.12 -0.23
N THR A 30 -6.13 13.60 -1.38
CA THR A 30 -6.74 12.27 -1.49
C THR A 30 -5.77 11.18 -1.03
N LEU A 31 -4.51 11.27 -1.44
CA LEU A 31 -3.50 10.28 -1.07
C LEU A 31 -3.19 10.28 0.43
N HIS A 32 -3.11 11.46 1.05
CA HIS A 32 -2.88 11.58 2.48
C HIS A 32 -4.11 11.18 3.32
N ARG A 33 -5.31 11.58 2.89
CA ARG A 33 -6.54 11.38 3.64
C ARG A 33 -7.10 9.97 3.50
N ASP A 34 -7.17 9.46 2.27
CA ASP A 34 -7.98 8.28 1.95
C ASP A 34 -7.14 7.05 1.64
N MET A 35 -5.90 7.21 1.16
CA MET A 35 -5.09 6.08 0.75
C MET A 35 -4.19 5.56 1.87
N ARG A 36 -4.16 4.25 2.02
CA ARG A 36 -3.27 3.54 2.95
C ARG A 36 -2.58 2.41 2.23
N CYS A 37 -1.43 1.98 2.72
CA CYS A 37 -0.73 0.82 2.21
C CYS A 37 -0.42 -0.21 3.29
N VAL A 38 -0.42 -1.46 2.86
CA VAL A 38 0.21 -2.55 3.61
C VAL A 38 1.54 -2.90 2.94
N GLU A 39 2.50 -3.26 3.76
CA GLU A 39 3.84 -3.63 3.31
C GLU A 39 4.17 -5.05 3.70
N LYS A 40 4.85 -5.75 2.80
CA LYS A 40 5.39 -7.08 3.04
C LYS A 40 6.81 -7.15 2.51
N LYS A 41 7.76 -7.45 3.39
CA LYS A 41 9.15 -7.71 2.97
C LYS A 41 9.19 -8.99 2.16
N GLY A 42 9.94 -8.98 1.07
CA GLY A 42 10.23 -10.16 0.28
C GLY A 42 11.42 -9.92 -0.64
N SER A 43 11.58 -10.83 -1.59
CA SER A 43 12.60 -10.72 -2.62
C SER A 43 11.97 -11.05 -3.96
N LEU A 44 12.41 -10.36 -5.01
CA LEU A 44 12.09 -10.76 -6.38
C LEU A 44 12.77 -12.10 -6.72
N GLU A 45 12.32 -12.76 -7.77
CA GLU A 45 12.89 -14.04 -8.23
C GLU A 45 14.40 -13.94 -8.51
N SER A 46 14.89 -12.74 -8.88
CA SER A 46 16.31 -12.43 -9.08
C SER A 46 17.11 -12.30 -7.77
N GLY A 47 16.52 -12.55 -6.60
CA GLY A 47 17.17 -12.40 -5.29
C GLY A 47 17.26 -10.95 -4.77
N THR A 48 16.69 -9.99 -5.50
CA THR A 48 16.71 -8.57 -5.08
C THR A 48 15.72 -8.34 -3.94
N PRO A 49 16.16 -7.84 -2.77
CA PRO A 49 15.27 -7.55 -1.65
C PRO A 49 14.38 -6.36 -1.98
N VAL A 50 13.07 -6.55 -1.83
CA VAL A 50 12.06 -5.52 -2.09
C VAL A 50 11.00 -5.50 -1.00
N THR A 51 10.32 -4.37 -0.87
CA THR A 51 9.13 -4.25 -0.03
C THR A 51 7.91 -4.21 -0.92
N PHE A 52 7.16 -5.30 -0.95
CA PHE A 52 5.89 -5.34 -1.66
C PHE A 52 4.89 -4.40 -0.98
N LEU A 53 4.14 -3.69 -1.80
CA LEU A 53 3.18 -2.65 -1.40
C LEU A 53 1.84 -2.95 -2.06
N ARG A 54 0.79 -2.97 -1.25
CA ARG A 54 -0.60 -2.92 -1.71
C ARG A 54 -1.22 -1.65 -1.15
N VAL A 55 -1.66 -0.78 -2.05
CA VAL A 55 -2.30 0.49 -1.73
C VAL A 55 -3.80 0.33 -1.93
N PHE A 56 -4.57 0.78 -0.96
CA PHE A 56 -6.02 0.71 -0.97
C PHE A 56 -6.60 2.03 -0.46
N ARG A 57 -7.89 2.23 -0.71
CA ARG A 57 -8.63 3.39 -0.18
C ARG A 57 -9.44 2.95 1.04
N LEU A 58 -9.24 3.66 2.15
CA LEU A 58 -10.06 3.51 3.35
C LEU A 58 -11.57 3.59 3.08
N PRO A 59 -12.09 4.56 2.29
CA PRO A 59 -13.52 4.61 2.01
C PRO A 59 -14.04 3.37 1.28
N ASP A 60 -13.25 2.76 0.39
CA ASP A 60 -13.67 1.57 -0.35
C ASP A 60 -13.74 0.34 0.56
N ALA A 61 -12.74 0.16 1.43
CA ALA A 61 -12.74 -0.89 2.45
C ALA A 61 -13.91 -0.72 3.44
N ALA A 62 -14.15 0.51 3.92
CA ALA A 62 -15.24 0.83 4.81
C ALA A 62 -16.62 0.60 4.16
N LYS A 63 -16.79 0.99 2.89
CA LYS A 63 -18.02 0.77 2.13
C LYS A 63 -18.33 -0.72 1.95
N LYS A 64 -17.31 -1.57 1.86
CA LYS A 64 -17.47 -3.04 1.82
C LYS A 64 -17.53 -3.69 3.20
N GLY A 65 -17.38 -2.93 4.28
CA GLY A 65 -17.35 -3.45 5.65
C GLY A 65 -16.14 -4.36 5.91
N VAL A 66 -15.03 -4.18 5.18
CA VAL A 66 -13.82 -5.00 5.31
C VAL A 66 -12.86 -4.33 6.29
N ASP A 67 -12.57 -5.02 7.40
CA ASP A 67 -11.49 -4.63 8.32
C ASP A 67 -10.14 -5.08 7.77
N VAL A 68 -9.30 -4.11 7.41
CA VAL A 68 -7.95 -4.40 6.89
C VAL A 68 -7.03 -4.75 8.06
N SER A 69 -6.85 -6.05 8.27
CA SER A 69 -6.01 -6.61 9.33
C SER A 69 -4.58 -6.91 8.88
N GLY A 70 -4.29 -6.89 7.58
CA GLY A 70 -2.94 -7.05 7.05
C GLY A 70 -2.91 -7.39 5.57
N TRP A 71 -1.75 -7.86 5.11
CA TRP A 71 -1.52 -8.25 3.72
C TRP A 71 -2.57 -9.28 3.22
N GLU A 72 -2.88 -10.26 4.07
CA GLU A 72 -3.77 -11.39 3.78
C GLU A 72 -5.23 -10.97 3.53
N THR A 73 -5.65 -9.80 4.03
CA THR A 73 -7.00 -9.27 3.75
C THR A 73 -7.20 -9.10 2.25
N PHE A 74 -6.17 -8.65 1.54
CA PHE A 74 -6.23 -8.39 0.11
C PHE A 74 -6.09 -9.64 -0.75
N ASP A 75 -5.60 -10.76 -0.20
CA ASP A 75 -5.64 -12.05 -0.89
C ASP A 75 -7.08 -12.58 -0.98
N LYS A 76 -7.96 -12.18 -0.04
CA LYS A 76 -9.42 -12.47 -0.09
C LYS A 76 -10.24 -11.40 -0.80
N HIS A 77 -9.76 -10.15 -0.76
CA HIS A 77 -10.42 -8.99 -1.36
C HIS A 77 -9.46 -8.23 -2.30
N PRO A 78 -9.03 -8.85 -3.42
CA PRO A 78 -8.08 -8.23 -4.34
C PRO A 78 -8.67 -7.00 -5.05
N ASP A 79 -9.99 -6.90 -5.10
CA ASP A 79 -10.75 -5.79 -5.64
C ASP A 79 -10.64 -4.50 -4.81
N LEU A 80 -10.19 -4.58 -3.56
CA LEU A 80 -9.94 -3.41 -2.70
C LEU A 80 -8.56 -2.80 -2.94
N ILE A 81 -7.68 -3.49 -3.68
CA ILE A 81 -6.36 -2.99 -4.01
C ILE A 81 -6.52 -1.97 -5.14
N ALA A 82 -6.25 -0.70 -4.85
CA ALA A 82 -6.21 0.33 -5.87
C ALA A 82 -4.91 0.26 -6.69
N PHE A 83 -3.79 -0.01 -6.02
CA PHE A 83 -2.49 -0.18 -6.66
C PHE A 83 -1.68 -1.28 -5.99
N GLU A 84 -0.98 -2.08 -6.78
CA GLU A 84 -0.09 -3.13 -6.30
C GLU A 84 1.30 -2.98 -6.91
N GLY A 85 2.32 -3.36 -6.15
CA GLY A 85 3.66 -3.51 -6.66
C GLY A 85 4.70 -3.57 -5.55
N TYR A 86 5.84 -2.91 -5.74
CA TYR A 86 6.95 -2.99 -4.81
C TYR A 86 7.83 -1.73 -4.77
N LEU A 87 8.57 -1.60 -3.67
CA LEU A 87 9.61 -0.60 -3.45
C LEU A 87 10.97 -1.31 -3.36
N THR A 88 11.97 -0.79 -4.07
CA THR A 88 13.35 -1.26 -3.95
C THR A 88 14.04 -0.62 -2.74
N GLN A 89 15.21 -1.15 -2.35
CA GLN A 89 16.02 -0.52 -1.29
C GLN A 89 16.52 0.88 -1.67
N ALA A 90 16.56 1.21 -2.98
CA ALA A 90 16.87 2.54 -3.49
C ALA A 90 15.70 3.53 -3.38
N ASN A 91 14.60 3.14 -2.72
CA ASN A 91 13.37 3.92 -2.59
C ASN A 91 12.69 4.21 -3.94
N GLU A 92 12.91 3.35 -4.94
CA GLU A 92 12.21 3.40 -6.22
C GLU A 92 10.93 2.56 -6.14
N ALA A 93 9.81 3.19 -6.49
CA ALA A 93 8.52 2.53 -6.48
C ALA A 93 8.11 2.07 -7.88
N PHE A 94 7.56 0.87 -7.92
CA PHE A 94 6.96 0.26 -9.09
C PHE A 94 5.55 -0.13 -8.70
N LEU A 95 4.58 0.76 -8.92
CA LEU A 95 3.17 0.54 -8.58
C LEU A 95 2.31 0.57 -9.83
N GLN A 96 1.46 -0.44 -10.00
CA GLN A 96 0.51 -0.55 -11.10
C GLN A 96 -0.92 -0.57 -10.55
N PRO A 97 -1.89 0.03 -11.26
CA PRO A 97 -3.30 -0.10 -10.92
C PRO A 97 -3.70 -1.57 -11.07
N ARG A 98 -4.59 -2.03 -10.20
CA ARG A 98 -5.13 -3.40 -10.20
C ARG A 98 -6.60 -3.42 -10.56
#